data_AF-A0A2T1A2P2-F1
#
_entry.id   AF-A0A2T1A2P2-F1
#
_cell.length_a   1.000
_cell.length_b   1.000
_cell.length_c   1.000
_cell.angle_alpha   90.00
_cell.angle_beta   90.00
_cell.angle_gamma   90.00
#
_symmetry.space_group_name_H-M   'P 1'
#
loop_
_entity.id
_entity.type
_entity.pdbx_description
1 polymer ?
#
loop_
_entity_poly.entity_id
_entity_poly.type
_entity_poly.pdbx_seq_one_letter_code
_entity_poly.pdbx_strand_id
1 'polypeptide(L)'
;MTTCYRHPDRPTAITCTRCGKPICPDCMTAASVGFQCPECVREGARSVRRPSVARTTAYRARNFGVVTVGLIAINVVMYVVTAATAHSLTNPSGSPVFFDLALYGPFVDAGQYWRLLTTAFLHFGLTHLAVNMFSLYIIGNSIEQALGKVRYGALYLLSGLGASGAAYLFTPNSLVAGASGAVFGLLGGAAVLMVRNKANLRPLISILALNIVISLLPGISLSAHVGGFITGAVVTYLLLLTRKPSRRS
;
A
#
# COMPACT_ATOMS: atom_id res chain seq x y z
N MET A 1 8.95 6.88 68.77
CA MET A 1 8.10 6.70 67.57
C MET A 1 8.98 6.85 66.34
N THR A 2 8.88 5.94 65.38
CA THR A 2 9.55 6.09 64.08
C THR A 2 8.87 7.18 63.25
N THR A 3 9.66 8.04 62.61
CA THR A 3 9.16 9.10 61.75
C THR A 3 9.41 8.77 60.29
N CYS A 4 8.65 9.37 59.37
CA CYS A 4 8.81 9.14 57.94
C CYS A 4 10.21 9.54 57.49
N TYR A 5 10.86 8.71 56.67
CA TYR A 5 12.22 8.98 56.18
C TYR A 5 12.32 10.26 55.32
N ARG A 6 11.20 10.80 54.81
CA ARG A 6 11.13 12.09 54.09
C ARG A 6 10.55 13.24 54.90
N HIS A 7 9.75 12.93 55.92
CA HIS A 7 9.02 13.90 56.73
C HIS A 7 9.32 13.60 58.21
N PRO A 8 10.44 14.11 58.75
CA PRO A 8 10.89 13.81 60.12
C PRO A 8 9.89 14.25 61.20
N ASP A 9 9.03 15.21 60.88
CA ASP A 9 7.94 15.74 61.70
C ASP A 9 6.72 14.81 61.78
N ARG A 10 6.67 13.75 60.96
CA ARG A 10 5.50 12.87 60.85
C ARG A 10 5.76 11.49 61.46
N PRO A 11 5.17 11.17 62.64
CA PRO A 11 5.23 9.83 63.19
C PRO A 11 4.46 8.85 62.29
N THR A 12 4.99 7.65 62.11
CA THR A 12 4.35 6.62 61.28
C THR A 12 4.63 5.21 61.80
N ALA A 13 3.63 4.34 61.63
CA ALA A 13 3.75 2.89 61.83
C ALA A 13 3.82 2.11 60.50
N ILE A 14 3.79 2.81 59.35
CA ILE A 14 3.81 2.19 58.02
C ILE A 14 5.27 2.08 57.55
N THR A 15 5.65 0.90 57.06
CA THR A 15 6.97 0.65 56.48
C THR A 15 6.85 0.22 55.03
N CYS A 16 7.87 0.54 54.24
CA CYS A 16 7.95 0.06 52.86
C CYS A 16 8.22 -1.45 52.85
N THR A 17 7.35 -2.23 52.21
CA THR A 17 7.49 -3.70 52.13
C THR A 17 8.72 -4.16 51.35
N ARG A 18 9.33 -3.28 50.53
CA ARG A 18 10.52 -3.59 49.73
C ARG A 18 11.84 -3.25 50.41
N CYS A 19 11.94 -2.14 51.12
CA CYS A 19 13.20 -1.67 51.72
C CYS A 19 13.15 -1.42 53.23
N GLY A 20 12.00 -1.63 53.89
CA GLY A 20 11.83 -1.49 55.33
C GLY A 20 11.76 -0.05 55.85
N LYS A 21 12.02 0.98 55.02
CA LYS A 21 12.00 2.39 55.47
C LYS A 21 10.62 2.80 56.01
N PRO A 22 10.56 3.57 57.12
CA PRO A 22 9.31 4.12 57.64
C PRO A 22 8.76 5.21 56.70
N ILE A 23 7.49 5.15 56.33
CA ILE A 23 6.83 6.06 55.37
C ILE A 23 5.52 6.61 55.94
N CYS A 24 5.20 7.89 55.73
CA CYS A 24 3.90 8.45 56.12
C CYS A 24 2.81 8.15 55.05
N PRO A 25 1.51 8.35 55.35
CA PRO A 25 0.43 8.20 54.38
C PRO A 25 0.64 8.97 53.07
N ASP A 26 1.21 10.18 53.11
CA ASP A 26 1.49 10.96 51.88
C ASP A 26 2.62 10.38 51.03
N CYS A 27 3.51 9.58 51.62
CA CYS A 27 4.61 8.93 50.92
C CYS A 27 4.28 7.49 50.51
N MET A 28 3.16 6.93 50.98
CA MET A 28 2.84 5.53 50.71
C MET A 28 2.27 5.37 49.31
N THR A 29 2.78 4.41 48.55
CA THR A 29 2.18 3.95 47.30
C THR A 29 1.62 2.55 47.51
N ALA A 30 0.35 2.33 47.20
CA ALA A 30 -0.26 1.02 47.29
C ALA A 30 0.45 0.03 46.34
N ALA A 31 0.74 -1.16 46.85
CA ALA A 31 1.32 -2.26 46.09
C ALA A 31 0.44 -3.51 46.24
N SER A 32 0.72 -4.54 45.44
CA SER A 32 0.01 -5.83 45.51
C SER A 32 0.07 -6.46 46.91
N VAL A 33 1.13 -6.16 47.66
CA VAL A 33 1.29 -6.54 49.07
C VAL A 33 1.84 -5.32 49.84
N GLY A 34 0.99 -4.75 50.69
CA GLY A 34 1.30 -3.62 51.57
C GLY A 34 1.59 -2.31 50.82
N PHE A 35 2.59 -1.57 51.31
CA PHE A 35 2.91 -0.23 50.80
C PHE A 35 4.38 -0.12 50.39
N GLN A 36 4.66 0.67 49.35
CA GLN A 36 6.01 0.94 48.89
C GLN A 36 6.35 2.43 48.98
N CYS A 37 7.64 2.74 49.17
CA CYS A 37 8.13 4.12 49.18
C CYS A 37 8.38 4.64 47.75
N PRO A 38 8.42 5.97 47.54
CA PRO A 38 8.60 6.56 46.21
C PRO A 38 9.95 6.23 45.53
N GLU A 39 10.99 5.87 46.29
CA GLU A 39 12.25 5.37 45.70
C GLU A 39 12.07 3.98 45.10
N CYS A 40 11.53 3.04 45.88
CA CYS A 40 11.29 1.67 45.44
C CYS A 40 10.33 1.60 44.25
N VAL A 41 9.32 2.47 44.21
CA VAL A 41 8.40 2.58 43.06
C VAL A 41 9.13 3.12 41.82
N ARG A 42 9.92 4.18 41.95
CA ARG A 42 10.70 4.74 40.82
C ARG A 42 11.74 3.75 40.29
N GLU A 43 12.40 3.02 41.19
CA GLU A 43 13.35 1.98 40.82
C GLU A 43 12.66 0.81 40.11
N GLY A 44 11.51 0.37 40.62
CA GLY A 44 10.66 -0.61 39.94
C GLY A 44 10.25 -0.15 38.54
N ALA A 45 9.80 1.10 38.41
CA ALA A 45 9.40 1.68 37.13
C ALA A 45 10.55 1.76 36.10
N ARG A 46 11.82 1.84 36.54
CA ARG A 46 12.99 1.77 35.66
C ARG A 46 13.24 0.35 35.14
N SER A 47 12.94 -0.66 35.94
CA SER A 47 13.08 -2.08 35.56
C SER A 47 11.93 -2.60 34.68
N VAL A 48 10.76 -1.96 34.74
CA VAL A 48 9.66 -2.26 33.83
C VAL A 48 10.01 -1.71 32.45
N ARG A 49 10.37 -2.61 31.54
CA ARG A 49 10.50 -2.29 30.12
C ARG A 49 9.17 -1.72 29.66
N ARG A 50 9.11 -0.40 29.44
CA ARG A 50 7.94 0.21 28.78
C ARG A 50 7.70 -0.60 27.52
N PRO A 51 6.50 -1.16 27.28
CA PRO A 51 6.19 -1.67 25.97
C PRO A 51 6.47 -0.52 25.03
N SER A 52 7.49 -0.65 24.17
CA SER A 52 7.51 0.20 22.99
C SER A 52 6.19 -0.13 22.35
N VAL A 53 5.28 0.83 22.29
CA VAL A 53 4.16 0.75 21.35
C VAL A 53 4.87 0.48 20.03
N ALA A 54 4.88 -0.79 19.62
CA ALA A 54 5.63 -1.25 18.47
C ALA A 54 5.09 -0.39 17.36
N ARG A 55 5.86 0.65 16.93
CA ARG A 55 5.40 1.81 16.16
C ARG A 55 4.25 1.38 15.28
N THR A 56 3.04 1.44 15.82
CA THR A 56 1.84 1.02 15.13
C THR A 56 1.60 2.23 14.30
N THR A 57 2.27 2.25 13.14
CA THR A 57 1.90 3.11 12.03
C THR A 57 1.55 4.50 12.54
N ALA A 58 2.50 5.16 13.20
CA ALA A 58 2.58 6.60 13.05
C ALA A 58 2.61 6.76 11.53
N TYR A 59 1.45 7.12 11.00
CA TYR A 59 1.13 7.44 9.62
C TYR A 59 2.17 8.48 9.24
N ARG A 60 3.37 8.00 8.88
CA ARG A 60 4.56 8.82 8.73
C ARG A 60 4.16 9.82 7.66
N ALA A 61 4.22 11.09 8.06
CA ALA A 61 3.84 12.27 7.30
C ALA A 61 3.64 12.00 5.81
N ARG A 62 2.41 12.26 5.35
CA ARG A 62 1.84 12.32 3.98
C ARG A 62 2.83 12.54 2.82
N ASN A 63 3.86 11.71 2.69
CA ASN A 63 4.71 11.69 1.52
C ASN A 63 4.01 10.77 0.54
N PHE A 64 3.12 11.38 -0.24
CA PHE A 64 2.54 10.72 -1.41
C PHE A 64 3.67 10.11 -2.23
N GLY A 65 3.47 8.87 -2.67
CA GLY A 65 4.37 8.20 -3.58
C GLY A 65 4.61 9.07 -4.81
N VAL A 66 5.84 9.53 -4.98
CA VAL A 66 6.20 10.46 -6.06
C VAL A 66 5.98 9.79 -7.42
N VAL A 67 6.26 8.49 -7.50
CA VAL A 67 6.01 7.72 -8.73
C VAL A 67 4.50 7.54 -8.94
N THR A 68 3.74 7.26 -7.89
CA THR A 68 2.27 7.17 -7.95
C THR A 68 1.64 8.45 -8.47
N VAL A 69 2.04 9.60 -7.94
CA VAL A 69 1.57 10.92 -8.41
C VAL A 69 1.99 11.16 -9.86
N GLY A 70 3.22 10.82 -10.23
CA GLY A 70 3.69 10.91 -11.61
C GLY A 70 2.86 10.08 -12.58
N LEU A 71 2.55 8.83 -12.22
CA LEU A 71 1.69 7.95 -13.02
C LEU A 71 0.28 8.51 -13.15
N ILE A 72 -0.31 9.02 -12.06
CA ILE A 72 -1.62 9.68 -12.11
C ILE A 72 -1.58 10.89 -13.06
N ALA A 73 -0.57 11.74 -12.93
CA ALA A 73 -0.41 12.92 -13.78
C ALA A 73 -0.30 12.55 -15.26
N ILE A 74 0.51 11.53 -15.60
CA ILE A 74 0.64 11.04 -16.99
C ILE A 74 -0.72 10.58 -17.55
N ASN A 75 -1.47 9.78 -16.78
CA ASN A 75 -2.78 9.29 -17.19
C ASN A 75 -3.79 10.43 -17.40
N VAL A 76 -3.80 11.43 -16.50
CA VAL A 76 -4.67 12.61 -16.63
C VAL A 76 -4.27 13.45 -17.85
N VAL A 77 -2.98 13.67 -18.09
CA VAL A 77 -2.50 14.40 -19.27
C VAL A 77 -2.90 13.68 -20.56
N MET A 78 -2.68 12.36 -20.65
CA MET A 78 -3.07 11.57 -21.81
C MET A 78 -4.59 11.58 -22.04
N TYR A 79 -5.37 11.58 -20.96
CA TYR A 79 -6.82 11.74 -21.05
C TYR A 79 -7.21 13.10 -21.63
N VAL A 80 -6.59 14.19 -21.16
CA VAL A 80 -6.86 15.54 -21.70
C VAL A 80 -6.47 15.62 -23.17
N VAL A 81 -5.33 15.07 -23.57
CA VAL A 81 -4.89 15.05 -24.97
C VAL A 81 -5.88 14.29 -25.86
N THR A 82 -6.30 13.10 -25.44
CA THR A 82 -7.26 12.29 -26.21
C THR A 82 -8.65 12.92 -26.22
N ALA A 83 -9.12 13.48 -25.12
CA ALA A 83 -10.41 14.18 -25.09
C ALA A 83 -10.41 15.44 -25.96
N ALA A 84 -9.33 16.22 -25.96
CA ALA A 84 -9.20 17.43 -26.77
C ALA A 84 -9.19 17.12 -28.27
N THR A 85 -8.42 16.10 -28.68
CA THR A 85 -8.32 15.67 -30.08
C THR A 85 -9.56 14.91 -30.57
N ALA A 86 -10.33 14.28 -29.66
CA ALA A 86 -11.65 13.72 -29.97
C ALA A 86 -12.77 14.78 -29.98
N HIS A 87 -12.49 16.00 -29.53
CA HIS A 87 -13.49 17.02 -29.21
C HIS A 87 -14.60 16.51 -28.27
N SER A 88 -14.26 15.58 -27.37
CA SER A 88 -15.21 14.93 -26.46
C SER A 88 -14.56 14.49 -25.16
N LEU A 89 -15.11 14.97 -24.04
CA LEU A 89 -14.72 14.54 -22.69
C LEU A 89 -15.30 13.19 -22.30
N THR A 90 -16.34 12.71 -22.98
CA THR A 90 -17.03 11.47 -22.64
C THR A 90 -16.65 10.31 -23.56
N ASN A 91 -16.13 10.60 -24.75
CA ASN A 91 -15.73 9.61 -25.74
C ASN A 91 -14.33 9.87 -26.32
N PRO A 92 -13.24 9.75 -25.52
CA PRO A 92 -11.88 9.97 -26.00
C PRO A 92 -11.42 8.95 -27.04
N SER A 93 -12.09 7.82 -27.20
CA SER A 93 -11.76 6.80 -28.20
C SER A 93 -11.99 7.25 -29.65
N GLY A 94 -12.73 8.34 -29.86
CA GLY A 94 -12.82 9.00 -31.17
C GLY A 94 -11.56 9.78 -31.57
N SER A 95 -10.56 9.88 -30.69
CA SER A 95 -9.30 10.54 -30.96
C SER A 95 -8.39 9.71 -31.86
N PRO A 96 -7.74 10.31 -32.87
CA PRO A 96 -6.64 9.66 -33.61
C PRO A 96 -5.50 9.22 -32.68
N VAL A 97 -5.16 10.05 -31.68
CA VAL A 97 -4.12 9.74 -30.69
C VAL A 97 -4.50 8.53 -29.85
N PHE A 98 -5.77 8.39 -29.48
CA PHE A 98 -6.23 7.19 -28.78
C PHE A 98 -6.07 5.95 -29.66
N PHE A 99 -6.48 6.05 -30.92
CA PHE A 99 -6.39 4.94 -31.87
C PHE A 99 -4.95 4.52 -32.15
N ASP A 100 -3.99 5.44 -32.21
CA ASP A 100 -2.57 5.14 -32.47
C ASP A 100 -1.85 4.47 -31.29
N LEU A 101 -2.39 4.65 -30.08
CA LEU A 101 -1.74 4.23 -28.84
C LEU A 101 -2.45 3.07 -28.14
N ALA A 102 -3.73 2.82 -28.43
CA ALA A 102 -4.51 1.74 -27.83
C ALA A 102 -4.00 0.36 -28.28
N LEU A 103 -4.23 -0.66 -27.46
CA LEU A 103 -3.84 -2.02 -27.82
C LEU A 103 -4.85 -2.60 -28.79
N TYR A 104 -4.36 -3.03 -29.94
CA TYR A 104 -5.08 -3.83 -30.91
C TYR A 104 -4.09 -4.80 -31.57
N GLY A 105 -4.35 -6.10 -31.44
CA GLY A 105 -3.41 -7.17 -31.79
C GLY A 105 -2.90 -7.12 -33.22
N PRO A 106 -3.75 -6.96 -34.25
CA PRO A 106 -3.31 -6.84 -35.63
C PRO A 106 -2.29 -5.72 -35.90
N PHE A 107 -2.32 -4.61 -35.14
CA PHE A 107 -1.32 -3.57 -35.27
C PHE A 107 -0.01 -3.91 -34.55
N VAL A 108 -0.07 -4.67 -33.46
CA VAL A 108 1.13 -5.22 -32.81
C VAL A 108 1.84 -6.19 -33.77
N ASP A 109 1.09 -7.02 -34.49
CA ASP A 109 1.63 -7.93 -35.53
C ASP A 109 2.30 -7.17 -36.67
N ALA A 110 1.79 -5.97 -36.98
CA ALA A 110 2.40 -5.05 -37.95
C ALA A 110 3.60 -4.24 -37.41
N GLY A 111 4.13 -4.58 -36.23
CA GLY A 111 5.33 -3.98 -35.65
C GLY A 111 5.07 -2.81 -34.69
N GLN A 112 3.82 -2.50 -34.35
CA GLN A 112 3.48 -1.38 -33.46
C GLN A 112 3.58 -1.76 -31.97
N TYR A 113 4.75 -2.27 -31.55
CA TYR A 113 4.97 -2.83 -30.21
C TYR A 113 4.78 -1.83 -29.06
N TRP A 114 4.91 -0.53 -29.32
CA TRP A 114 4.66 0.52 -28.31
C TRP A 114 3.25 0.42 -27.71
N ARG A 115 2.27 -0.08 -28.47
CA ARG A 115 0.88 -0.29 -28.03
C ARG A 115 0.77 -1.18 -26.79
N LEU A 116 1.71 -2.12 -26.59
CA LEU A 116 1.77 -2.95 -25.39
C LEU A 116 2.04 -2.12 -24.13
N LEU A 117 2.74 -1.00 -24.25
CA LEU A 117 3.03 -0.12 -23.13
C LEU A 117 2.05 1.05 -23.05
N THR A 118 1.75 1.69 -24.18
CA THR A 118 0.96 2.94 -24.23
C THR A 118 -0.51 2.73 -23.87
N THR A 119 -1.06 1.53 -24.12
CA THR A 119 -2.43 1.16 -23.71
C THR A 119 -2.71 1.41 -22.22
N ALA A 120 -1.69 1.25 -21.36
CA ALA A 120 -1.82 1.44 -19.91
C ALA A 120 -2.06 2.90 -19.50
N PHE A 121 -1.98 3.86 -20.43
CA PHE A 121 -2.12 5.30 -20.17
C PHE A 121 -3.35 5.94 -20.83
N LEU A 122 -4.22 5.14 -21.44
CA LEU A 122 -5.42 5.58 -22.14
C LEU A 122 -6.68 5.18 -21.38
N HIS A 123 -7.77 5.94 -21.53
CA HIS A 123 -9.06 5.60 -20.92
C HIS A 123 -10.23 5.94 -21.83
N PHE A 124 -11.23 5.06 -21.88
CA PHE A 124 -12.45 5.22 -22.66
C PHE A 124 -13.42 6.32 -22.18
N GLY A 125 -13.23 6.87 -20.98
CA GLY A 125 -14.14 7.87 -20.45
C GLY A 125 -13.77 8.32 -19.03
N LEU A 126 -14.48 9.33 -18.53
CA LEU A 126 -14.09 10.04 -17.31
C LEU A 126 -14.24 9.16 -16.07
N THR A 127 -15.32 8.39 -15.98
CA THR A 127 -15.53 7.44 -14.88
C THR A 127 -14.44 6.36 -14.87
N HIS A 128 -14.05 5.88 -16.06
CA HIS A 128 -12.99 4.88 -16.19
C HIS A 128 -11.64 5.45 -15.71
N LEU A 129 -11.31 6.69 -16.09
CA LEU A 129 -10.14 7.39 -15.56
C LEU A 129 -10.23 7.56 -14.03
N ALA A 130 -11.34 8.11 -13.53
CA ALA A 130 -11.49 8.44 -12.11
C ALA A 130 -11.32 7.22 -11.20
N VAL A 131 -11.93 6.09 -11.55
CA VAL A 131 -11.80 4.84 -10.80
C VAL A 131 -10.35 4.36 -10.81
N ASN A 132 -9.66 4.38 -11.96
CA ASN A 132 -8.26 3.98 -12.04
C ASN A 132 -7.34 4.89 -11.23
N MET A 133 -7.54 6.21 -11.28
CA MET A 133 -6.72 7.17 -10.54
C MET A 133 -6.95 7.03 -9.04
N PHE A 134 -8.19 6.79 -8.61
CA PHE A 134 -8.51 6.48 -7.23
C PHE A 134 -7.85 5.18 -6.76
N SER A 135 -7.92 4.12 -7.57
CA SER A 135 -7.24 2.85 -7.29
C SER A 135 -5.73 3.01 -7.21
N LEU A 136 -5.11 3.74 -8.14
CA LEU A 136 -3.67 4.03 -8.10
C LEU A 136 -3.28 4.85 -6.88
N TYR A 137 -4.08 5.85 -6.53
CA TYR A 137 -3.83 6.68 -5.36
C TYR A 137 -3.83 5.85 -4.06
N ILE A 138 -4.77 4.93 -3.89
CA ILE A 138 -4.86 4.09 -2.68
C ILE A 138 -3.81 2.98 -2.71
N ILE A 139 -3.85 2.14 -3.75
CA ILE A 139 -3.04 0.92 -3.82
C ILE A 139 -1.60 1.27 -4.17
N GLY A 140 -1.40 2.11 -5.19
CA GLY A 140 -0.09 2.53 -5.65
C GLY A 140 0.73 3.19 -4.55
N ASN A 141 0.14 4.12 -3.79
CA ASN A 141 0.84 4.77 -2.68
C ASN A 141 1.26 3.78 -1.58
N SER A 142 0.39 2.81 -1.24
CA SER A 142 0.68 1.76 -0.26
C SER A 142 1.84 0.86 -0.71
N ILE A 143 1.82 0.44 -1.98
CA ILE A 143 2.85 -0.43 -2.55
C ILE A 143 4.17 0.32 -2.77
N GLU A 144 4.14 1.58 -3.18
CA GLU A 144 5.33 2.42 -3.32
C GLU A 144 6.05 2.61 -1.98
N GLN A 145 5.30 2.79 -0.89
CA GLN A 145 5.88 2.86 0.46
C GLN A 145 6.49 1.51 0.89
N ALA A 146 5.89 0.39 0.49
CA ALA A 146 6.37 -0.93 0.85
C ALA A 146 7.62 -1.36 0.07
N LEU A 147 7.70 -1.02 -1.22
CA LEU A 147 8.74 -1.48 -2.15
C LEU A 147 9.82 -0.43 -2.44
N GLY A 148 9.50 0.86 -2.26
CA GLY A 148 10.30 1.99 -2.72
C GLY A 148 10.07 2.32 -4.20
N LYS A 149 10.43 3.54 -4.59
CA LYS A 149 10.16 4.16 -5.90
C LYS A 149 10.52 3.28 -7.10
N VAL A 150 11.76 2.81 -7.16
CA VAL A 150 12.29 2.06 -8.32
C VAL A 150 11.58 0.72 -8.50
N ARG A 151 11.43 -0.04 -7.42
CA ARG A 151 10.77 -1.35 -7.45
C ARG A 151 9.29 -1.25 -7.75
N TYR A 152 8.63 -0.22 -7.21
CA TYR A 152 7.24 0.08 -7.53
C TYR A 152 7.05 0.47 -9.01
N GLY A 153 7.90 1.34 -9.54
CA GLY A 153 7.86 1.70 -10.97
C GLY A 153 8.04 0.49 -11.87
N ALA A 154 9.03 -0.36 -11.58
CA ALA A 154 9.24 -1.62 -12.31
C ALA A 154 8.04 -2.56 -12.21
N LEU A 155 7.47 -2.72 -11.01
CA LEU A 155 6.27 -3.53 -10.80
C LEU A 155 5.09 -3.02 -11.64
N TYR A 156 4.82 -1.71 -11.63
CA TYR A 156 3.72 -1.11 -12.39
C TYR A 156 3.89 -1.35 -13.90
N LEU A 157 5.07 -1.03 -14.45
CA LEU A 157 5.34 -1.15 -15.88
C LEU A 157 5.31 -2.60 -16.36
N LEU A 158 5.97 -3.52 -15.64
CA LEU A 158 5.96 -4.94 -15.98
C LEU A 158 4.57 -5.54 -15.85
N SER A 159 3.79 -5.13 -14.86
CA SER A 159 2.39 -5.56 -14.73
C SER A 159 1.54 -5.07 -15.90
N GLY A 160 1.74 -3.83 -16.35
CA GLY A 160 1.10 -3.29 -17.55
C GLY A 160 1.43 -4.10 -18.79
N LEU A 161 2.71 -4.46 -18.98
CA LEU A 161 3.17 -5.31 -20.09
C LEU A 161 2.61 -6.75 -20.00
N GLY A 162 2.53 -7.31 -18.80
CA GLY A 162 1.91 -8.62 -18.59
C GLY A 162 0.41 -8.63 -18.88
N ALA A 163 -0.27 -7.53 -18.52
CA ALA A 163 -1.67 -7.33 -18.84
C ALA A 163 -1.89 -7.20 -20.36
N SER A 164 -1.15 -6.32 -21.04
CA SER A 164 -1.28 -6.15 -22.48
C SER A 164 -0.82 -7.38 -23.26
N GLY A 165 0.21 -8.09 -22.80
CA GLY A 165 0.62 -9.37 -23.36
C GLY A 165 -0.48 -10.43 -23.26
N ALA A 166 -1.14 -10.56 -22.11
CA ALA A 166 -2.27 -11.48 -21.97
C ALA A 166 -3.46 -11.06 -22.85
N ALA A 167 -3.79 -9.77 -22.93
CA ALA A 167 -4.84 -9.28 -23.80
C ALA A 167 -4.53 -9.53 -25.29
N TYR A 168 -3.28 -9.34 -25.70
CA TYR A 168 -2.79 -9.62 -27.05
C TYR A 168 -2.93 -11.11 -27.39
N LEU A 169 -2.57 -12.01 -26.47
CA LEU A 169 -2.63 -13.46 -26.71
C LEU A 169 -4.05 -14.03 -26.72
N PHE A 170 -4.92 -13.57 -25.82
CA PHE A 170 -6.23 -14.19 -25.61
C PHE A 170 -7.40 -13.41 -26.22
N THR A 171 -7.23 -12.11 -26.49
CA THR A 171 -8.26 -11.24 -27.05
C THR A 171 -7.67 -10.26 -28.09
N PRO A 172 -6.92 -10.73 -29.11
CA PRO A 172 -6.16 -9.88 -30.02
C PRO A 172 -7.02 -8.88 -30.80
N ASN A 173 -8.28 -9.23 -31.10
CA ASN A 173 -9.19 -8.41 -31.88
C ASN A 173 -10.02 -7.43 -31.02
N SER A 174 -9.77 -7.36 -29.72
CA SER A 174 -10.42 -6.39 -28.84
C SER A 174 -9.55 -5.14 -28.71
N LEU A 175 -10.17 -3.97 -28.80
CA LEU A 175 -9.52 -2.71 -28.48
C LEU A 175 -9.38 -2.59 -26.95
N VAL A 176 -8.16 -2.49 -26.45
CA VAL A 176 -7.88 -2.44 -25.02
C VAL A 176 -7.14 -1.15 -24.66
N ALA A 177 -7.62 -0.50 -23.60
CA ALA A 177 -7.05 0.71 -23.02
C ALA A 177 -7.40 0.78 -21.54
N GLY A 178 -6.46 1.18 -20.69
CA GLY A 178 -6.70 1.38 -19.26
C GLY A 178 -5.48 1.06 -18.41
N ALA A 179 -5.29 1.85 -17.35
CA ALA A 179 -4.29 1.55 -16.31
C ALA A 179 -4.66 0.31 -15.46
N SER A 180 -5.88 -0.20 -15.59
CA SER A 180 -6.45 -1.23 -14.72
C SER A 180 -5.66 -2.54 -14.73
N GLY A 181 -5.12 -2.95 -15.88
CA GLY A 181 -4.22 -4.11 -15.97
C GLY A 181 -2.99 -3.98 -15.06
N ALA A 182 -2.35 -2.81 -15.05
CA ALA A 182 -1.24 -2.53 -14.15
C ALA A 182 -1.70 -2.45 -12.68
N VAL A 183 -2.88 -1.88 -12.40
CA VAL A 183 -3.49 -1.85 -11.06
C VAL A 183 -3.77 -3.26 -10.54
N PHE A 184 -4.26 -4.17 -11.38
CA PHE A 184 -4.42 -5.58 -11.02
C PHE A 184 -3.08 -6.24 -10.68
N GLY A 185 -2.00 -5.87 -11.37
CA GLY A 185 -0.66 -6.30 -10.96
C GLY A 185 -0.20 -5.72 -9.63
N LEU A 186 -0.57 -4.48 -9.30
CA LEU A 186 -0.36 -3.95 -7.94
C LEU A 186 -1.14 -4.74 -6.89
N LEU A 187 -2.37 -5.19 -7.19
CA LEU A 187 -3.13 -6.09 -6.32
C LEU A 187 -2.47 -7.46 -6.18
N GLY A 188 -1.90 -8.01 -7.26
CA GLY A 188 -1.09 -9.23 -7.22
C GLY A 188 0.15 -9.09 -6.34
N GLY A 189 0.86 -7.97 -6.46
CA GLY A 189 1.97 -7.62 -5.57
C GLY A 189 1.54 -7.44 -4.11
N ALA A 190 0.39 -6.81 -3.89
CA ALA A 190 -0.21 -6.68 -2.57
C ALA A 190 -0.49 -8.05 -1.95
N ALA A 191 -1.05 -8.99 -2.72
CA ALA A 191 -1.30 -10.37 -2.27
C ALA A 191 -0.02 -11.03 -1.73
N VAL A 192 1.07 -10.95 -2.51
CA VAL A 192 2.36 -11.53 -2.11
C VAL A 192 2.92 -10.87 -0.85
N LEU A 193 2.84 -9.54 -0.74
CA LEU A 193 3.29 -8.83 0.45
C LEU A 193 2.45 -9.18 1.69
N MET A 194 1.13 -9.30 1.53
CA MET A 194 0.22 -9.67 2.62
C MET A 194 0.44 -11.10 3.10
N VAL A 195 0.63 -12.06 2.18
CA VAL A 195 0.99 -13.45 2.51
C VAL A 195 2.32 -13.49 3.27
N ARG A 196 3.36 -12.82 2.75
CA ARG A 196 4.68 -12.75 3.39
C ARG A 196 4.61 -12.19 4.81
N ASN A 197 3.77 -11.18 5.02
CA ASN A 197 3.62 -10.51 6.32
C ASN A 197 2.54 -11.15 7.21
N LYS A 198 1.93 -12.28 6.81
CA LYS A 198 0.83 -12.94 7.52
C LYS A 198 -0.35 -11.99 7.83
N ALA A 199 -0.64 -11.09 6.91
CA ALA A 199 -1.74 -10.13 7.03
C ALA A 199 -3.09 -10.76 6.64
N ASN A 200 -4.19 -10.16 7.11
CA ASN A 200 -5.54 -10.60 6.77
C ASN A 200 -5.85 -10.33 5.28
N LEU A 201 -6.04 -11.39 4.49
CA LEU A 201 -6.32 -11.31 3.04
C LEU A 201 -7.78 -11.00 2.70
N ARG A 202 -8.72 -11.08 3.66
CA ARG A 202 -10.16 -10.90 3.37
C ARG A 202 -10.48 -9.60 2.62
N PRO A 203 -9.95 -8.42 3.01
CA PRO A 203 -10.23 -7.19 2.28
C PRO A 203 -9.75 -7.22 0.82
N LEU A 204 -8.57 -7.80 0.59
CA LEU A 204 -8.02 -7.96 -0.76
C LEU A 204 -8.88 -8.90 -1.61
N ILE A 205 -9.31 -10.03 -1.05
CA ILE A 205 -10.18 -10.99 -1.72
C ILE A 205 -11.51 -10.33 -2.08
N SER A 206 -12.11 -9.53 -1.20
CA SER A 206 -13.35 -8.80 -1.48
C SER A 206 -13.18 -7.81 -2.65
N ILE A 207 -12.07 -7.05 -2.67
CA ILE A 207 -11.76 -6.12 -3.77
C ILE A 207 -11.55 -6.89 -5.07
N LEU A 208 -10.78 -7.98 -5.06
CA LEU A 208 -10.54 -8.80 -6.24
C LEU A 208 -11.82 -9.42 -6.78
N ALA A 209 -12.68 -9.96 -5.91
CA ALA A 209 -13.96 -10.54 -6.31
C ALA A 209 -14.84 -9.51 -7.03
N LEU A 210 -14.99 -8.31 -6.46
CA LEU A 210 -15.74 -7.22 -7.08
C LEU A 210 -15.15 -6.84 -8.44
N ASN A 211 -13.82 -6.66 -8.52
CA ASN A 211 -13.17 -6.28 -9.77
C ASN A 211 -13.27 -7.38 -10.83
N ILE A 212 -13.22 -8.66 -10.47
CA ILE A 212 -13.44 -9.78 -11.41
C ILE A 212 -14.87 -9.74 -11.95
N VAL A 213 -15.88 -9.54 -11.11
CA VAL A 213 -17.28 -9.41 -11.55
C VAL A 213 -17.43 -8.24 -12.54
N ILE A 214 -16.83 -7.09 -12.24
CA ILE A 214 -16.79 -5.94 -13.16
C ILE A 214 -16.08 -6.32 -14.46
N SER A 215 -15.02 -7.14 -14.41
CA SER A 215 -14.25 -7.58 -15.57
C SER A 215 -15.01 -8.49 -16.52
N LEU A 216 -16.17 -9.02 -16.11
CA LEU A 216 -17.05 -9.81 -16.97
C LEU A 216 -17.99 -8.95 -17.80
N LEU A 217 -18.06 -7.63 -17.52
CA LEU A 217 -18.88 -6.71 -18.31
C LEU A 217 -18.28 -6.52 -19.71
N PRO A 218 -19.13 -6.33 -20.75
CA PRO A 218 -18.67 -6.06 -22.10
C PRO A 218 -17.74 -4.84 -22.16
N GLY A 219 -16.66 -4.95 -22.94
CA GLY A 219 -15.66 -3.88 -23.10
C GLY A 219 -14.57 -3.84 -22.03
N ILE A 220 -14.56 -4.78 -21.07
CA ILE A 220 -13.50 -4.92 -20.07
C ILE A 220 -12.72 -6.20 -20.32
N SER A 221 -11.40 -6.10 -20.41
CA SER A 221 -10.52 -7.23 -20.72
C SER A 221 -10.20 -8.04 -19.46
N LEU A 222 -10.92 -9.14 -19.24
CA LEU A 222 -10.60 -10.11 -18.18
C LEU A 222 -9.19 -10.68 -18.33
N SER A 223 -8.76 -10.97 -19.56
CA SER A 223 -7.41 -11.46 -19.87
C SER A 223 -6.34 -10.46 -19.44
N ALA A 224 -6.53 -9.15 -19.68
CA ALA A 224 -5.62 -8.12 -19.21
C ALA A 224 -5.52 -8.10 -17.68
N HIS A 225 -6.65 -8.17 -16.99
CA HIS A 225 -6.67 -8.14 -15.52
C HIS A 225 -6.02 -9.36 -14.88
N VAL A 226 -6.29 -10.56 -15.41
CA VAL A 226 -5.65 -11.80 -14.94
C VAL A 226 -4.14 -11.78 -15.24
N GLY A 227 -3.76 -11.40 -16.46
CA GLY A 227 -2.36 -11.28 -16.87
C GLY A 227 -1.57 -10.29 -16.01
N GLY A 228 -2.17 -9.13 -15.74
CA GLY A 228 -1.63 -8.12 -14.84
C GLY A 228 -1.43 -8.65 -13.43
N PHE A 229 -2.46 -9.27 -12.84
CA PHE A 229 -2.41 -9.83 -11.49
C PHE A 229 -1.31 -10.88 -11.34
N ILE A 230 -1.25 -11.86 -12.24
CA ILE A 230 -0.24 -12.92 -12.23
C ILE A 230 1.16 -12.32 -12.36
N THR A 231 1.35 -11.42 -13.32
CA THR A 231 2.64 -10.78 -13.55
C THR A 231 3.09 -9.98 -12.33
N GLY A 232 2.21 -9.19 -11.74
CA GLY A 232 2.53 -8.40 -10.55
C GLY A 232 2.86 -9.25 -9.32
N ALA A 233 2.17 -10.39 -9.15
CA ALA A 233 2.50 -11.36 -8.11
C ALA A 233 3.90 -11.97 -8.33
N VAL A 234 4.19 -12.43 -9.54
CA VAL A 234 5.50 -13.00 -9.90
C VAL A 234 6.63 -11.98 -9.71
N VAL A 235 6.49 -10.78 -10.27
CA VAL A 235 7.49 -9.70 -10.16
C VAL A 235 7.74 -9.37 -8.70
N THR A 236 6.69 -9.21 -7.89
CA THR A 236 6.84 -8.90 -6.46
C THR A 236 7.54 -10.04 -5.73
N TYR A 237 7.18 -11.29 -6.00
CA TYR A 237 7.86 -12.45 -5.41
C TYR A 237 9.37 -12.44 -5.72
N LEU A 238 9.76 -12.21 -6.97
CA LEU A 238 11.17 -12.13 -7.38
C LEU A 238 11.91 -10.95 -6.73
N LEU A 239 11.28 -9.78 -6.64
CA LEU A 239 11.85 -8.61 -5.94
C LEU A 239 12.08 -8.88 -4.45
N LEU A 240 11.26 -9.74 -3.84
CA LEU A 240 11.37 -10.11 -2.44
C LEU A 240 12.49 -11.13 -2.18
N LEU A 241 12.83 -11.97 -3.16
CA LEU A 241 13.98 -12.90 -3.10
C LEU A 241 15.32 -12.16 -3.18
N THR A 242 15.39 -11.09 -3.99
CA THR A 242 16.62 -10.30 -4.19
C THR A 242 16.88 -9.27 -3.09
N ARG A 243 15.98 -9.17 -2.09
CA ARG A 243 16.12 -8.23 -0.97
C ARG A 243 17.19 -8.73 0.01
N LYS A 244 18.41 -8.18 -0.09
CA LYS A 244 19.48 -8.40 0.91
C LYS A 244 18.93 -8.12 2.33
N PRO A 245 19.20 -8.99 3.33
CA PRO A 245 18.83 -8.70 4.72
C PRO A 245 19.45 -7.36 5.11
N SER A 246 18.65 -6.41 5.59
CA SER A 246 19.24 -5.17 6.10
C SER A 246 20.05 -5.54 7.33
N ARG A 247 21.38 -5.36 7.28
CA ARG A 247 22.20 -5.28 8.49
C ARG A 247 21.67 -4.10 9.30
N ARG A 248 20.83 -4.39 10.30
CA ARG A 248 20.52 -3.42 11.35
C ARG A 248 21.77 -3.38 12.23
N SER A 249 22.60 -2.37 12.03
CA SER A 249 23.60 -1.91 13.00
C SER A 249 22.90 -1.30 14.20
#